data_AF-A0A6M2CVG5-F1
#
_entry.id   AF-A0A6M2CVG5-F1
#
_cell.length_a   1.000
_cell.length_b   1.000
_cell.length_c   1.000
_cell.angle_alpha   90.00
_cell.angle_beta   90.00
_cell.angle_gamma   90.00
#
_symmetry.space_group_name_H-M   'P 1'
#
loop_
_entity.id
_entity.type
_entity.pdbx_description
1 polymer ?
#
loop_
_entity_poly.entity_id
_entity_poly.type
_entity_poly.pdbx_seq_one_letter_code
_entity_poly.pdbx_strand_id
1 'polypeptide(L)'
;MPRCFVPGSKSGYDSVLPSGEKRHFFRPPRDAERLALWQRAVPRQDKKLSSTCSVCDLHFSDEDISKVFEHNICGELVTMPRDKWALKDDAVPRLFPNCPSYLSKPTRKRKAPARRLFPAKSKRRKGQGEQLISAVGHSNNEAENIGTTDSSEPLFDMLTRLAEGGQKIEGWFLGVAEQTALLYKLSIRSNIPRVETSVVLSENLEVTVCANGRIMPRSVYAGEPSIEMNSFDDLKCLIRYIEKLKLCQGRHAEKYPKIASSLVAKKEGEKWRRNTCTVLSFNATCAQCRTLNKLFLQRTKQREDCRKKQRVCLKSLRIKVPLIFA
;
A
#
# COMPACT_ATOMS: atom_id res chain seq x y z
N MET A 1 27.21 40.26 8.50
CA MET A 1 26.50 38.98 8.13
C MET A 1 25.08 39.22 7.61
N PRO A 2 24.26 38.20 7.22
CA PRO A 2 22.79 38.35 7.17
C PRO A 2 22.27 38.78 8.54
N ARG A 3 21.25 39.65 8.57
CA ARG A 3 20.65 40.15 9.82
C ARG A 3 19.40 39.35 10.20
N CYS A 4 19.13 39.22 11.50
CA CYS A 4 17.88 38.64 11.97
C CYS A 4 16.68 39.56 11.69
N PHE A 5 15.54 38.98 11.32
CA PHE A 5 14.29 39.68 11.06
C PHE A 5 13.51 40.08 12.34
N VAL A 6 13.81 39.40 13.45
CA VAL A 6 13.08 39.56 14.73
C VAL A 6 13.41 40.90 15.39
N PRO A 7 12.41 41.69 15.83
CA PRO A 7 12.64 42.95 16.55
C PRO A 7 13.55 42.78 17.78
N GLY A 8 14.42 43.76 18.01
CA GLY A 8 15.39 43.74 19.13
C GLY A 8 16.52 42.71 19.02
N SER A 9 16.53 41.84 18.00
CA SER A 9 17.58 40.83 17.84
C SER A 9 18.86 41.44 17.25
N LYS A 10 19.95 41.44 18.03
CA LYS A 10 21.27 41.94 17.61
C LYS A 10 22.09 40.91 16.80
N SER A 11 21.55 39.74 16.52
CA SER A 11 22.29 38.68 15.80
C SER A 11 22.46 39.02 14.31
N GLY A 12 23.70 38.85 13.82
CA GLY A 12 24.11 39.28 12.49
C GLY A 12 24.68 40.70 12.41
N TYR A 13 24.81 41.40 13.55
CA TYR A 13 25.68 42.56 13.69
C TYR A 13 27.07 42.11 14.15
N ASP A 14 28.07 42.42 13.33
CA ASP A 14 29.41 41.86 13.48
C ASP A 14 30.16 42.44 14.70
N SER A 15 29.65 43.53 15.30
CA SER A 15 30.12 44.16 16.53
C SER A 15 29.57 43.56 17.85
N VAL A 16 28.73 42.52 17.78
CA VAL A 16 28.06 41.92 18.96
C VAL A 16 28.34 40.42 19.09
N LEU A 17 29.00 39.81 18.11
CA LEU A 17 29.37 38.39 18.13
C LEU A 17 30.77 38.20 18.74
N PRO A 18 30.96 37.28 19.71
CA PRO A 18 32.30 36.86 20.14
C PRO A 18 33.11 36.34 18.95
N SER A 19 34.40 36.69 18.91
CA SER A 19 35.25 36.38 17.75
C SER A 19 35.33 34.88 17.49
N GLY A 20 34.77 34.43 16.36
CA GLY A 20 34.69 33.03 15.94
C GLY A 20 33.32 32.35 16.05
N GLU A 21 32.33 32.95 16.73
CA GLU A 21 31.02 32.30 16.92
C GLU A 21 30.15 32.34 15.64
N LYS A 22 29.88 31.15 15.06
CA LYS A 22 29.05 31.00 13.86
C LYS A 22 27.58 30.76 14.22
N ARG A 23 26.75 31.80 14.07
CA ARG A 23 25.28 31.71 14.23
C ARG A 23 24.60 31.10 13.01
N HIS A 24 23.51 30.38 13.23
CA HIS A 24 22.74 29.70 12.19
C HIS A 24 21.48 30.50 11.85
N PHE A 25 21.25 30.73 10.55
CA PHE A 25 20.15 31.55 10.05
C PHE A 25 19.20 30.72 9.17
N PHE A 26 17.94 30.65 9.60
CA PHE A 26 16.87 29.94 8.93
C PHE A 26 16.04 30.89 8.08
N ARG A 27 15.65 30.45 6.87
CA ARG A 27 14.69 31.18 6.02
C ARG A 27 13.26 30.74 6.34
N PRO A 28 12.26 31.63 6.19
CA PRO A 28 10.86 31.26 6.34
C PRO A 28 10.44 30.11 5.41
N PRO A 29 9.49 29.25 5.83
CA PRO A 29 8.86 28.25 4.98
C PRO A 29 8.26 28.86 3.70
N ARG A 30 8.28 28.11 2.60
CA ARG A 30 7.60 28.48 1.33
C ARG A 30 6.09 28.21 1.38
N ASP A 31 5.66 27.33 2.25
CA ASP A 31 4.25 27.03 2.53
C ASP A 31 3.57 28.24 3.17
N ALA A 32 2.41 28.63 2.62
CA ALA A 32 1.65 29.80 3.05
C ALA A 32 1.09 29.66 4.48
N GLU A 33 0.68 28.45 4.90
CA GLU A 33 0.15 28.25 6.26
C GLU A 33 1.26 28.39 7.30
N ARG A 34 2.40 27.74 7.09
CA ARG A 34 3.59 27.88 7.96
C ARG A 34 4.20 29.27 7.91
N LEU A 35 4.19 29.96 6.77
CA LEU A 35 4.59 31.36 6.68
C LEU A 35 3.67 32.27 7.52
N ALA A 36 2.35 32.04 7.48
CA ALA A 36 1.38 32.75 8.31
C ALA A 36 1.53 32.43 9.82
N LEU A 37 1.91 31.20 10.19
CA LEU A 37 2.26 30.85 11.56
C LEU A 37 3.51 31.60 12.04
N TRP A 38 4.57 31.64 11.24
CA TRP A 38 5.78 32.40 11.56
C TRP A 38 5.52 33.91 11.65
N GLN A 39 4.74 34.48 10.72
CA GLN A 39 4.36 35.89 10.75
C GLN A 39 3.47 36.25 11.94
N ARG A 40 2.63 35.31 12.43
CA ARG A 40 1.85 35.48 13.65
C ARG A 40 2.70 35.37 14.92
N ALA A 41 3.76 34.56 14.89
CA ALA A 41 4.60 34.30 16.05
C ALA A 41 5.68 35.38 16.26
N VAL A 42 6.28 35.93 15.20
CA VAL A 42 7.20 37.06 15.31
C VAL A 42 6.40 38.33 15.62
N PRO A 43 6.64 39.02 16.76
CA PRO A 43 5.83 40.16 17.19
C PRO A 43 6.24 41.45 16.45
N ARG A 44 5.96 41.50 15.14
CA ARG A 44 6.39 42.59 14.24
C ARG A 44 5.23 43.07 13.37
N GLN A 45 4.96 44.38 13.36
CA GLN A 45 3.84 45.00 12.65
C GLN A 45 4.28 45.87 11.45
N ASP A 46 5.49 46.45 11.50
CA ASP A 46 6.03 47.35 10.47
C ASP A 46 6.41 46.64 9.15
N LYS A 47 6.73 45.34 9.21
CA LYS A 47 7.23 44.58 8.06
C LYS A 47 6.70 43.15 8.04
N LYS A 48 6.18 42.74 6.87
CA LYS A 48 5.76 41.35 6.59
C LYS A 48 6.95 40.44 6.33
N LEU A 49 6.79 39.15 6.58
CA LEU A 49 7.85 38.15 6.51
C LEU A 49 8.01 37.65 5.05
N SER A 50 9.13 37.95 4.41
CA SER A 50 9.43 37.51 3.03
C SER A 50 10.40 36.33 2.98
N SER A 51 10.42 35.60 1.86
CA SER A 51 11.36 34.50 1.58
C SER A 51 12.84 34.92 1.55
N THR A 52 13.11 36.22 1.46
CA THR A 52 14.44 36.85 1.54
C THR A 52 14.87 37.19 2.97
N CYS A 53 13.98 37.12 3.96
CA CYS A 53 14.30 37.33 5.37
C CYS A 53 14.93 36.09 6.03
N SER A 54 15.53 36.30 7.21
CA SER A 54 16.16 35.24 8.00
C SER A 54 15.92 35.42 9.50
N VAL A 55 15.75 34.31 10.22
CA VAL A 55 15.63 34.25 11.68
C VAL A 55 16.77 33.39 12.23
N CYS A 56 17.42 33.81 13.32
CA CYS A 56 18.54 33.06 13.90
C CYS A 56 18.11 31.94 14.86
N ASP A 57 19.08 31.07 15.20
CA ASP A 57 18.97 29.98 16.16
C ASP A 57 18.30 30.36 17.50
N LEU A 58 18.67 31.50 18.07
CA LEU A 58 18.18 31.99 19.38
C LEU A 58 16.66 32.17 19.51
N HIS A 59 15.89 32.09 18.42
CA HIS A 59 14.43 32.25 18.43
C HIS A 59 13.65 30.93 18.42
N PHE A 60 14.33 29.80 18.26
CA PHE A 60 13.74 28.46 18.23
C PHE A 60 14.15 27.66 19.47
N SER A 61 13.35 26.66 19.85
CA SER A 61 13.75 25.72 20.91
C SER A 61 14.86 24.82 20.37
N ASP A 62 15.82 24.40 21.20
CA ASP A 62 16.87 23.47 20.76
C ASP A 62 16.29 22.12 20.28
N GLU A 63 15.14 21.71 20.84
CA GLU A 63 14.34 20.58 20.38
C GLU A 63 13.79 20.75 18.95
N ASP A 64 13.53 21.99 18.51
CA ASP A 64 13.03 22.30 17.16
C ASP A 64 14.16 22.30 16.10
N ILE A 65 15.44 22.23 16.53
CA ILE A 65 16.63 22.34 15.69
C ILE A 65 17.30 20.96 15.49
N SER A 66 17.28 20.47 14.25
CA SER A 66 18.08 19.33 13.82
C SER A 66 19.55 19.72 13.64
N LYS A 67 20.34 19.54 14.71
CA LYS A 67 21.81 19.76 14.74
C LYS A 67 22.61 18.60 14.13
N VAL A 68 21.98 17.42 13.95
CA VAL A 68 22.56 16.21 13.36
C VAL A 68 21.80 15.74 12.11
N PHE A 69 22.49 15.03 11.22
CA PHE A 69 21.88 14.10 10.26
C PHE A 69 21.74 12.73 10.93
N GLU A 70 20.50 12.28 11.11
CA GLU A 70 20.20 10.89 11.46
C GLU A 70 20.05 10.08 10.17
N HIS A 71 20.92 9.09 9.99
CA HIS A 71 20.82 8.15 8.88
C HIS A 71 20.62 6.73 9.42
N ASN A 72 19.42 6.18 9.19
CA ASN A 72 19.17 4.75 9.40
C ASN A 72 19.87 3.96 8.28
N ILE A 73 21.02 3.36 8.60
CA ILE A 73 21.84 2.58 7.69
C ILE A 73 21.61 1.10 8.03
N CYS A 74 20.67 0.46 7.32
CA CYS A 74 20.33 -0.96 7.49
C CYS A 74 19.87 -1.37 8.91
N GLY A 75 19.21 -0.46 9.65
CA GLY A 75 18.72 -0.68 11.01
C GLY A 75 19.60 -0.09 12.11
N GLU A 76 20.79 0.41 11.77
CA GLU A 76 21.71 1.09 12.68
C GLU A 76 21.54 2.61 12.52
N LEU A 77 21.35 3.35 13.61
CA LEU A 77 21.17 4.81 13.59
C LEU A 77 22.52 5.51 13.65
N VAL A 78 23.00 6.02 12.52
CA VAL A 78 24.27 6.76 12.44
C VAL A 78 23.97 8.26 12.49
N THR A 79 24.45 8.93 13.54
CA THR A 79 24.35 10.38 13.73
C THR A 79 25.62 11.09 13.27
N MET A 80 25.51 12.06 12.37
CA MET A 80 26.62 12.96 12.00
C MET A 80 26.24 14.43 12.28
N PRO A 81 27.14 15.30 12.77
CA PRO A 81 26.83 16.73 12.94
C PRO A 81 26.56 17.42 11.60
N ARG A 82 25.73 18.48 11.59
CA ARG A 82 25.48 19.29 10.39
C ARG A 82 26.31 20.59 10.39
N ASP A 83 27.01 20.87 9.28
CA ASP A 83 27.64 22.18 9.03
C ASP A 83 26.61 23.34 8.94
N LYS A 84 25.37 23.00 8.60
CA LYS A 84 24.21 23.89 8.61
C LYS A 84 23.06 23.16 9.29
N TRP A 85 22.71 23.62 10.49
CA TRP A 85 21.52 23.12 11.19
C TRP A 85 20.27 23.31 10.32
N ALA A 86 19.27 22.47 10.54
CA ALA A 86 17.96 22.58 9.91
C ALA A 86 16.87 22.63 10.98
N LEU A 87 15.75 23.29 10.70
CA LEU A 87 14.58 23.21 11.56
C LEU A 87 13.77 21.94 11.28
N LYS A 88 13.06 21.46 12.29
CA LYS A 88 11.96 20.50 12.12
C LYS A 88 10.80 21.16 11.35
N ASP A 89 9.98 20.33 10.71
CA ASP A 89 8.87 20.77 9.87
C ASP A 89 7.85 21.66 10.61
N ASP A 90 7.55 21.34 11.87
CA ASP A 90 6.59 22.04 12.73
C ASP A 90 7.23 23.18 13.58
N ALA A 91 8.51 23.48 13.35
CA ALA A 91 9.21 24.54 14.06
C ALA A 91 8.64 25.92 13.73
N VAL A 92 8.42 26.72 14.77
CA VAL A 92 7.94 28.11 14.71
C VAL A 92 8.76 28.90 15.73
N PRO A 93 9.23 30.13 15.42
CA PRO A 93 9.98 30.91 16.40
C PRO A 93 9.09 31.23 17.62
N ARG A 94 9.57 30.92 18.81
CA ARG A 94 8.84 31.06 20.09
C ARG A 94 9.61 31.86 21.14
N LEU A 95 10.94 31.97 21.01
CA LEU A 95 11.80 32.63 21.98
C LEU A 95 12.09 34.07 21.54
N PHE A 96 11.63 35.04 22.34
CA PHE A 96 11.74 36.47 22.04
C PHE A 96 12.33 37.24 23.23
N PRO A 97 13.60 36.94 23.63
CA PRO A 97 14.18 37.45 24.88
C PRO A 97 14.32 38.97 24.93
N ASN A 98 14.40 39.64 23.77
CA ASN A 98 14.55 41.09 23.66
C ASN A 98 13.20 41.81 23.36
N CYS A 99 12.07 41.13 23.51
CA CYS A 99 10.73 41.71 23.36
C CYS A 99 10.04 41.87 24.72
N PRO A 100 9.31 42.97 24.98
CA PRO A 100 8.53 43.14 26.20
C PRO A 100 7.56 41.97 26.48
N SER A 101 7.42 41.60 27.75
CA SER A 101 6.68 40.40 28.20
C SER A 101 5.21 40.36 27.81
N TYR A 102 4.58 41.50 27.49
CA TYR A 102 3.20 41.56 27.02
C TYR A 102 3.00 41.00 25.60
N LEU A 103 4.07 40.84 24.82
CA LEU A 103 4.05 40.28 23.46
C LEU A 103 4.28 38.75 23.44
N SER A 104 5.04 38.20 24.39
CA SER A 104 5.47 36.80 24.42
C SER A 104 4.51 35.88 25.19
N LYS A 105 3.25 35.77 24.73
CA LYS A 105 2.23 34.93 25.37
C LYS A 105 2.41 33.43 25.04
N PRO A 106 2.74 32.55 26.01
CA PRO A 106 2.85 31.12 25.75
C PRO A 106 1.47 30.50 25.46
N THR A 107 1.41 29.63 24.46
CA THR A 107 0.16 29.00 24.00
C THR A 107 -0.32 27.92 24.98
N ARG A 108 -1.29 28.28 25.84
CA ARG A 108 -2.00 27.32 26.71
C ARG A 108 -2.60 26.19 25.86
N LYS A 109 -2.19 24.94 26.12
CA LYS A 109 -2.75 23.75 25.47
C LYS A 109 -4.26 23.67 25.75
N ARG A 110 -5.08 23.74 24.70
CA ARG A 110 -6.55 23.63 24.78
C ARG A 110 -6.93 22.20 25.16
N LYS A 111 -7.76 22.01 26.19
CA LYS A 111 -8.33 20.70 26.53
C LYS A 111 -9.20 20.19 25.35
N ALA A 112 -9.15 18.88 25.08
CA ALA A 112 -9.95 18.26 24.03
C ALA A 112 -11.46 18.43 24.29
N PRO A 113 -12.31 18.46 23.24
CA PRO A 113 -13.77 18.53 23.42
C PRO A 113 -14.29 17.28 24.14
N ALA A 114 -15.14 17.46 25.16
CA ALA A 114 -15.85 16.35 25.77
C ALA A 114 -16.78 15.67 24.75
N ARG A 115 -16.68 14.34 24.64
CA ARG A 115 -17.47 13.53 23.70
C ARG A 115 -18.96 13.59 24.09
N ARG A 116 -19.76 14.34 23.33
CA ARG A 116 -21.23 14.33 23.48
C ARG A 116 -21.76 12.93 23.13
N LEU A 117 -22.37 12.27 24.11
CA LEU A 117 -23.22 11.11 23.85
C LEU A 117 -24.57 11.63 23.36
N PHE A 118 -24.94 11.31 22.12
CA PHE A 118 -26.28 11.61 21.62
C PHE A 118 -27.27 10.56 22.19
N PRO A 119 -28.42 10.98 22.75
CA PRO A 119 -29.43 10.06 23.26
C PRO A 119 -30.10 9.28 22.12
N ALA A 120 -30.56 8.07 22.41
CA ALA A 120 -31.06 7.14 21.42
C ALA A 120 -32.60 7.13 21.29
N LYS A 121 -33.07 6.69 20.12
CA LYS A 121 -34.45 6.30 19.74
C LYS A 121 -35.45 7.44 19.50
N SER A 122 -36.06 7.40 18.31
CA SER A 122 -37.52 7.38 18.19
C SER A 122 -37.93 6.55 16.98
N LYS A 123 -39.04 5.80 17.08
CA LYS A 123 -39.68 5.10 15.96
C LYS A 123 -40.88 5.92 15.50
N ARG A 124 -41.11 6.03 14.19
CA ARG A 124 -42.44 6.36 13.63
C ARG A 124 -42.81 5.37 12.52
N ARG A 125 -44.11 5.16 12.32
CA ARG A 125 -44.73 4.11 11.50
C ARG A 125 -45.72 4.74 10.52
N LYS A 126 -45.96 4.03 9.40
CA LYS A 126 -47.15 4.12 8.50
C LYS A 126 -47.29 5.42 7.68
N GLY A 127 -47.66 5.39 6.39
CA GLY A 127 -47.74 4.27 5.45
C GLY A 127 -48.78 4.46 4.33
N GLN A 128 -48.80 3.52 3.38
CA GLN A 128 -49.82 3.26 2.34
C GLN A 128 -49.94 4.30 1.20
N GLY A 129 -50.33 3.81 0.02
CA GLY A 129 -50.38 4.56 -1.24
C GLY A 129 -50.30 3.64 -2.46
N GLU A 130 -51.33 2.81 -2.67
CA GLU A 130 -51.48 1.96 -3.86
C GLU A 130 -52.29 2.69 -4.94
N GLN A 131 -52.04 2.41 -6.23
CA GLN A 131 -53.06 2.55 -7.27
C GLN A 131 -52.74 1.69 -8.51
N LEU A 132 -53.71 0.90 -8.95
CA LEU A 132 -53.71 0.20 -10.25
C LEU A 132 -54.29 1.12 -11.34
N ILE A 133 -53.99 0.81 -12.59
CA ILE A 133 -54.82 1.10 -13.77
C ILE A 133 -54.89 -0.20 -14.60
N SER A 134 -56.04 -0.52 -15.22
CA SER A 134 -56.30 -1.86 -15.79
C SER A 134 -57.27 -1.88 -16.99
N ALA A 135 -57.04 -2.82 -17.93
CA ALA A 135 -57.88 -3.21 -19.09
C ALA A 135 -58.02 -2.15 -20.22
N VAL A 136 -58.41 -2.44 -21.47
CA VAL A 136 -59.02 -3.60 -22.21
C VAL A 136 -58.26 -3.75 -23.57
N GLY A 137 -58.23 -4.81 -24.39
CA GLY A 137 -58.93 -6.12 -24.49
C GLY A 137 -57.98 -7.31 -24.74
N HIS A 138 -58.27 -8.45 -25.40
CA HIS A 138 -59.28 -8.92 -26.40
C HIS A 138 -58.88 -8.68 -27.88
N SER A 139 -58.87 -9.67 -28.79
CA SER A 139 -59.23 -11.11 -28.67
C SER A 139 -58.68 -12.01 -29.81
N ASN A 140 -58.44 -13.28 -29.48
CA ASN A 140 -58.53 -14.53 -30.30
C ASN A 140 -57.90 -14.62 -31.70
N ASN A 141 -57.11 -15.68 -31.93
CA ASN A 141 -57.58 -16.84 -32.72
C ASN A 141 -56.69 -18.09 -32.55
N GLU A 142 -57.25 -19.23 -32.93
CA GLU A 142 -56.60 -20.55 -33.05
C GLU A 142 -55.80 -20.61 -34.38
N ALA A 143 -54.94 -21.58 -34.70
CA ALA A 143 -54.68 -22.90 -34.12
C ALA A 143 -53.23 -23.38 -34.40
N GLU A 144 -52.96 -24.65 -34.06
CA GLU A 144 -51.98 -25.54 -34.70
C GLU A 144 -50.44 -25.36 -34.52
N ASN A 145 -49.90 -26.26 -33.69
CA ASN A 145 -48.90 -27.29 -34.06
C ASN A 145 -47.43 -27.12 -33.57
N ILE A 146 -46.80 -28.30 -33.38
CA ILE A 146 -45.40 -28.58 -32.99
C ILE A 146 -45.00 -28.06 -31.60
N GLY A 147 -45.03 -28.95 -30.61
CA GLY A 147 -44.54 -28.68 -29.25
C GLY A 147 -43.00 -28.68 -29.17
N THR A 148 -42.39 -27.50 -29.21
CA THR A 148 -40.98 -27.29 -28.85
C THR A 148 -40.83 -27.05 -27.35
N THR A 149 -40.49 -28.09 -26.59
CA THR A 149 -40.06 -27.96 -25.19
C THR A 149 -38.62 -27.45 -25.13
N ASP A 150 -38.41 -26.17 -25.44
CA ASP A 150 -37.12 -25.49 -25.24
C ASP A 150 -37.06 -24.77 -23.88
N SER A 151 -37.17 -25.57 -22.82
CA SER A 151 -36.83 -25.13 -21.46
C SER A 151 -35.31 -25.21 -21.31
N SER A 152 -34.61 -24.10 -21.56
CA SER A 152 -33.16 -24.00 -21.40
C SER A 152 -32.77 -24.17 -19.93
N GLU A 153 -32.38 -25.41 -19.58
CA GLU A 153 -31.90 -25.78 -18.25
C GLU A 153 -30.71 -24.91 -17.82
N PRO A 154 -30.75 -24.26 -16.64
CA PRO A 154 -29.64 -23.48 -16.15
C PRO A 154 -28.34 -24.29 -16.08
N LEU A 155 -27.22 -23.68 -16.46
CA LEU A 155 -25.91 -24.34 -16.49
C LEU A 155 -25.54 -24.98 -15.13
N PHE A 156 -25.99 -24.39 -14.02
CA PHE A 156 -25.79 -24.92 -12.68
C PHE A 156 -26.55 -26.24 -12.42
N ASP A 157 -27.80 -26.34 -12.87
CA ASP A 157 -28.65 -27.52 -12.66
C ASP A 157 -28.17 -28.69 -13.53
N MET A 158 -27.80 -28.39 -14.78
CA MET A 158 -27.13 -29.34 -15.67
C MET A 158 -25.84 -29.89 -15.05
N LEU A 159 -24.98 -29.01 -14.49
CA LEU A 159 -23.75 -29.43 -13.80
C LEU A 159 -24.05 -30.24 -12.53
N THR A 160 -25.13 -29.95 -11.82
CA THR A 160 -25.54 -30.71 -10.63
C THR A 160 -25.92 -32.14 -10.99
N ARG A 161 -26.77 -32.33 -12.01
CA ARG A 161 -27.14 -33.67 -12.51
C ARG A 161 -25.95 -34.46 -13.05
N LEU A 162 -25.02 -33.79 -13.73
CA LEU A 162 -23.76 -34.41 -14.20
C LEU A 162 -22.87 -34.86 -13.03
N ALA A 163 -22.87 -34.11 -11.91
CA ALA A 163 -22.12 -34.45 -10.69
C ALA A 163 -22.71 -35.69 -9.99
N GLU A 164 -24.04 -35.73 -9.82
CA GLU A 164 -24.76 -36.87 -9.24
C GLU A 164 -24.58 -38.14 -10.07
N GLY A 165 -24.58 -38.02 -11.40
CA GLY A 165 -24.25 -39.09 -12.34
C GLY A 165 -22.77 -39.51 -12.36
N GLY A 166 -21.92 -38.94 -11.49
CA GLY A 166 -20.49 -39.27 -11.40
C GLY A 166 -19.66 -38.94 -12.64
N GLN A 167 -20.17 -38.07 -13.52
CA GLN A 167 -19.56 -37.82 -14.83
C GLN A 167 -18.31 -36.94 -14.74
N LYS A 168 -17.51 -36.94 -15.81
CA LYS A 168 -16.27 -36.17 -15.93
C LYS A 168 -16.30 -35.28 -17.15
N ILE A 169 -15.93 -34.01 -16.98
CA ILE A 169 -15.86 -33.02 -18.05
C ILE A 169 -14.38 -32.86 -18.43
N GLU A 170 -14.01 -33.18 -19.68
CA GLU A 170 -12.61 -33.17 -20.14
C GLU A 170 -11.64 -33.97 -19.23
N GLY A 171 -12.16 -35.03 -18.59
CA GLY A 171 -11.41 -35.85 -17.62
C GLY A 171 -11.25 -35.25 -16.21
N TRP A 172 -11.76 -34.05 -15.96
CA TRP A 172 -11.83 -33.46 -14.61
C TRP A 172 -12.99 -34.08 -13.83
N PHE A 173 -12.81 -34.24 -12.53
CA PHE A 173 -13.87 -34.66 -11.63
C PHE A 173 -14.83 -33.49 -11.42
N LEU A 174 -16.13 -33.80 -11.32
CA LEU A 174 -17.18 -32.86 -11.00
C LEU A 174 -17.74 -33.15 -9.60
N GLY A 175 -18.32 -32.14 -8.97
CA GLY A 175 -18.98 -32.22 -7.68
C GLY A 175 -19.76 -30.94 -7.41
N VAL A 176 -20.67 -30.96 -6.45
CA VAL A 176 -21.39 -29.77 -5.96
C VAL A 176 -21.15 -29.62 -4.47
N ALA A 177 -20.98 -28.38 -4.02
CA ALA A 177 -20.91 -28.03 -2.61
C ALA A 177 -21.62 -26.69 -2.39
N GLU A 178 -22.54 -26.64 -1.43
CA GLU A 178 -23.39 -25.47 -1.19
C GLU A 178 -24.06 -25.01 -2.51
N GLN A 179 -23.95 -23.73 -2.88
CA GLN A 179 -24.44 -23.16 -4.15
C GLN A 179 -23.30 -23.03 -5.20
N THR A 180 -22.38 -24.01 -5.22
CA THR A 180 -21.22 -24.00 -6.15
C THR A 180 -20.97 -25.35 -6.83
N ALA A 181 -20.76 -25.30 -8.14
CA ALA A 181 -20.27 -26.43 -8.93
C ALA A 181 -18.73 -26.42 -8.95
N LEU A 182 -18.13 -27.58 -8.72
CA LEU A 182 -16.70 -27.78 -8.51
C LEU A 182 -16.14 -28.74 -9.57
N LEU A 183 -15.41 -28.21 -10.54
CA LEU A 183 -14.61 -29.02 -11.46
C LEU A 183 -13.17 -29.06 -10.93
N TYR A 184 -12.58 -30.24 -10.74
CA TYR A 184 -11.26 -30.36 -10.14
C TYR A 184 -10.42 -31.53 -10.66
N LYS A 185 -9.10 -31.35 -10.60
CA LYS A 185 -8.09 -32.35 -10.96
C LYS A 185 -7.30 -32.74 -9.72
N LEU A 186 -7.41 -34.00 -9.30
CA LEU A 186 -6.64 -34.55 -8.19
C LEU A 186 -5.24 -34.97 -8.67
N SER A 187 -4.24 -34.67 -7.84
CA SER A 187 -2.88 -35.21 -7.93
C SER A 187 -2.53 -35.90 -6.61
N ILE A 188 -1.76 -36.99 -6.66
CA ILE A 188 -1.24 -37.64 -5.46
C ILE A 188 0.26 -37.32 -5.37
N ARG A 189 0.71 -36.81 -4.22
CA ARG A 189 2.13 -36.50 -3.97
C ARG A 189 2.51 -37.01 -2.59
N SER A 190 3.50 -37.90 -2.51
CA SER A 190 3.89 -38.59 -1.26
C SER A 190 2.69 -39.27 -0.58
N ASN A 191 1.87 -39.98 -1.37
CA ASN A 191 0.61 -40.63 -0.98
C ASN A 191 -0.49 -39.70 -0.40
N ILE A 192 -0.30 -38.37 -0.44
CA ILE A 192 -1.31 -37.39 -0.04
C ILE A 192 -2.06 -36.90 -1.30
N PRO A 193 -3.40 -37.11 -1.41
CA PRO A 193 -4.21 -36.54 -2.48
C PRO A 193 -4.36 -35.02 -2.30
N ARG A 194 -4.30 -34.27 -3.41
CA ARG A 194 -4.40 -32.80 -3.43
C ARG A 194 -5.07 -32.33 -4.70
N VAL A 195 -5.96 -31.34 -4.59
CA VAL A 195 -6.46 -30.58 -5.74
C VAL A 195 -5.30 -29.80 -6.37
N GLU A 196 -4.88 -30.21 -7.57
CA GLU A 196 -3.82 -29.55 -8.33
C GLU A 196 -4.35 -28.29 -9.02
N THR A 197 -5.52 -28.41 -9.64
CA THR A 197 -6.30 -27.34 -10.25
C THR A 197 -7.79 -27.55 -9.98
N SER A 198 -8.53 -26.46 -9.83
CA SER A 198 -9.99 -26.46 -9.81
C SER A 198 -10.57 -25.21 -10.49
N VAL A 199 -11.79 -25.36 -11.01
CA VAL A 199 -12.67 -24.28 -11.46
C VAL A 199 -13.91 -24.36 -10.59
N VAL A 200 -14.24 -23.26 -9.92
CA VAL A 200 -15.46 -23.10 -9.14
C VAL A 200 -16.38 -22.20 -9.94
N LEU A 201 -17.64 -22.61 -10.11
CA LEU A 201 -18.72 -21.82 -10.67
C LEU A 201 -19.78 -21.64 -9.58
N SER A 202 -20.18 -20.41 -9.26
CA SER A 202 -21.32 -20.15 -8.39
C SER A 202 -22.64 -20.23 -9.16
N GLU A 203 -23.76 -20.28 -8.44
CA GLU A 203 -25.11 -20.05 -8.96
C GLU A 203 -25.21 -18.75 -9.79
N ASN A 204 -24.51 -17.68 -9.40
CA ASN A 204 -24.39 -16.41 -10.14
C ASN A 204 -23.41 -16.47 -11.33
N LEU A 205 -23.06 -17.67 -11.82
CA LEU A 205 -22.10 -17.94 -12.91
C LEU A 205 -20.69 -17.34 -12.69
N GLU A 206 -20.33 -16.96 -11.46
CA GLU A 206 -19.03 -16.37 -11.16
C GLU A 206 -17.92 -17.43 -11.16
N VAL A 207 -17.07 -17.38 -12.20
CA VAL A 207 -15.88 -18.26 -12.28
C VAL A 207 -14.80 -17.82 -11.29
N THR A 208 -14.31 -18.78 -10.51
CA THR A 208 -13.05 -18.70 -9.75
C THR A 208 -12.14 -19.90 -10.09
N VAL A 209 -11.02 -19.63 -10.76
CA VAL A 209 -9.99 -20.64 -11.05
C VAL A 209 -8.96 -20.70 -9.90
N CYS A 210 -8.65 -21.90 -9.41
CA CYS A 210 -7.64 -22.16 -8.40
C CYS A 210 -6.58 -23.17 -8.86
N ALA A 211 -5.34 -23.02 -8.41
CA ALA A 211 -4.30 -24.03 -8.60
C ALA A 211 -3.37 -24.13 -7.38
N ASN A 212 -3.18 -25.37 -6.89
CA ASN A 212 -2.41 -25.69 -5.67
C ASN A 212 -2.79 -24.78 -4.48
N GLY A 213 -4.10 -24.68 -4.19
CA GLY A 213 -4.66 -23.93 -3.06
C GLY A 213 -4.62 -22.41 -3.20
N ARG A 214 -4.62 -21.86 -4.42
CA ARG A 214 -4.46 -20.42 -4.68
C ARG A 214 -5.31 -19.94 -5.84
N ILE A 215 -6.00 -18.83 -5.64
CA ILE A 215 -6.83 -18.17 -6.65
C ILE A 215 -5.92 -17.56 -7.74
N MET A 216 -6.24 -17.90 -8.99
CA MET A 216 -5.70 -17.28 -10.20
C MET A 216 -6.40 -15.92 -10.41
N PRO A 217 -5.68 -14.81 -10.68
CA PRO A 217 -6.31 -13.53 -10.93
C PRO A 217 -7.23 -13.59 -12.16
N ARG A 218 -8.44 -13.03 -12.05
CA ARG A 218 -9.44 -13.01 -13.14
C ARG A 218 -8.87 -12.51 -14.46
N SER A 219 -8.07 -11.44 -14.43
CA SER A 219 -7.36 -10.83 -15.57
C SER A 219 -6.40 -11.73 -16.36
N VAL A 220 -6.36 -13.04 -16.09
CA VAL A 220 -5.57 -14.05 -16.81
C VAL A 220 -6.48 -15.00 -17.60
N TYR A 221 -7.74 -15.19 -17.20
CA TYR A 221 -8.71 -16.06 -17.88
C TYR A 221 -10.01 -15.33 -18.29
N ALA A 222 -10.50 -14.41 -17.46
CA ALA A 222 -11.51 -13.42 -17.82
C ALA A 222 -10.79 -12.11 -18.18
N GLY A 223 -10.52 -11.92 -19.47
CA GLY A 223 -9.99 -10.67 -20.01
C GLY A 223 -11.05 -9.57 -20.06
N GLU A 224 -10.82 -8.55 -20.89
CA GLU A 224 -11.88 -7.62 -21.31
C GLU A 224 -12.32 -7.98 -22.75
N PRO A 225 -13.63 -8.12 -23.03
CA PRO A 225 -14.72 -8.21 -22.06
C PRO A 225 -14.62 -9.47 -21.18
N SER A 226 -15.22 -9.43 -19.99
CA SER A 226 -15.27 -10.57 -19.07
C SER A 226 -15.94 -11.77 -19.72
N ILE A 227 -15.33 -12.95 -19.66
CA ILE A 227 -15.97 -14.18 -20.17
C ILE A 227 -17.15 -14.51 -19.26
N GLU A 228 -18.35 -14.37 -19.81
CA GLU A 228 -19.61 -14.83 -19.26
C GLU A 228 -19.72 -16.36 -19.48
N MET A 229 -20.07 -17.13 -18.45
CA MET A 229 -20.29 -18.59 -18.58
C MET A 229 -21.73 -18.88 -19.00
N ASN A 230 -22.08 -18.46 -20.20
CA ASN A 230 -23.46 -18.57 -20.71
C ASN A 230 -23.76 -19.97 -21.28
N SER A 231 -22.75 -20.77 -21.62
CA SER A 231 -22.94 -22.14 -22.11
C SER A 231 -21.99 -23.17 -21.49
N PHE A 232 -22.37 -24.44 -21.62
CA PHE A 232 -21.54 -25.59 -21.26
C PHE A 232 -20.28 -25.72 -22.15
N ASP A 233 -20.29 -25.16 -23.37
CA ASP A 233 -19.12 -25.16 -24.26
C ASP A 233 -18.12 -24.05 -23.91
N ASP A 234 -18.56 -22.92 -23.35
CA ASP A 234 -17.66 -21.90 -22.78
C ASP A 234 -16.85 -22.49 -21.61
N LEU A 235 -17.51 -23.31 -20.77
CA LEU A 235 -16.85 -24.03 -19.69
C LEU A 235 -15.82 -25.04 -20.22
N LYS A 236 -16.12 -25.83 -21.27
CA LYS A 236 -15.13 -26.70 -21.93
C LYS A 236 -13.96 -25.90 -22.49
N CYS A 237 -14.23 -24.77 -23.14
CA CYS A 237 -13.21 -23.87 -23.68
C CYS A 237 -12.30 -23.32 -22.58
N LEU A 238 -12.85 -22.94 -21.42
CA LEU A 238 -12.11 -22.51 -20.25
C LEU A 238 -11.22 -23.64 -19.69
N ILE A 239 -11.73 -24.86 -19.55
CA ILE A 239 -10.92 -26.01 -19.10
C ILE A 239 -9.76 -26.27 -20.07
N ARG A 240 -10.06 -26.37 -21.37
CA ARG A 240 -9.07 -26.55 -22.45
C ARG A 240 -8.06 -25.40 -22.55
N TYR A 241 -8.40 -24.20 -22.08
CA TYR A 241 -7.46 -23.09 -21.92
C TYR A 241 -6.56 -23.29 -20.69
N ILE A 242 -7.15 -23.61 -19.53
CA ILE A 242 -6.43 -23.81 -18.27
C ILE A 242 -5.39 -24.93 -18.38
N GLU A 243 -5.71 -26.05 -19.06
CA GLU A 243 -4.77 -27.16 -19.24
C GLU A 243 -3.53 -26.83 -20.09
N LYS A 244 -3.61 -25.78 -20.93
CA LYS A 244 -2.45 -25.27 -21.68
C LYS A 244 -1.51 -24.43 -20.80
N LEU A 245 -1.94 -24.06 -19.59
CA LEU A 245 -1.16 -23.29 -18.63
C LEU A 245 -0.34 -24.20 -17.70
N LYS A 246 0.82 -23.70 -17.30
CA LYS A 246 1.76 -24.39 -16.41
C LYS A 246 1.75 -23.70 -15.05
N LEU A 247 1.85 -24.47 -13.97
CA LEU A 247 2.02 -23.93 -12.63
C LEU A 247 3.30 -23.10 -12.59
N CYS A 248 3.18 -21.81 -12.25
CA CYS A 248 4.35 -20.94 -12.12
C CYS A 248 5.30 -21.52 -11.06
N GLN A 249 6.60 -21.58 -11.37
CA GLN A 249 7.63 -22.12 -10.47
C GLN A 249 8.12 -21.10 -9.43
N GLY A 250 7.78 -19.81 -9.59
CA GLY A 250 8.30 -18.73 -8.73
C GLY A 250 9.79 -18.47 -8.97
N ARG A 251 10.54 -18.24 -7.90
CA ARG A 251 12.01 -18.14 -7.89
C ARG A 251 12.58 -18.92 -6.69
N HIS A 252 13.53 -19.81 -6.92
CA HIS A 252 14.15 -20.62 -5.86
C HIS A 252 14.88 -19.75 -4.83
N ALA A 253 14.64 -20.00 -3.55
CA ALA A 253 15.14 -19.21 -2.43
C ALA A 253 16.65 -19.39 -2.18
N GLU A 254 17.20 -20.54 -2.56
CA GLU A 254 18.63 -20.87 -2.51
C GLU A 254 19.48 -19.85 -3.28
N LYS A 255 18.91 -19.25 -4.35
CA LYS A 255 19.58 -18.21 -5.16
C LYS A 255 19.65 -16.84 -4.47
N TYR A 256 18.99 -16.67 -3.32
CA TYR A 256 18.93 -15.41 -2.58
C TYR A 256 19.03 -15.63 -1.05
N PRO A 257 20.05 -16.36 -0.54
CA PRO A 257 20.08 -16.82 0.86
C PRO A 257 20.19 -15.66 1.87
N LYS A 258 20.61 -14.47 1.40
CA LYS A 258 20.72 -13.24 2.20
C LYS A 258 19.40 -12.47 2.34
N ILE A 259 18.28 -12.98 1.78
CA ILE A 259 16.94 -12.38 1.83
C ILE A 259 16.03 -13.24 2.71
N ALA A 260 15.69 -12.72 3.90
CA ALA A 260 14.79 -13.39 4.84
C ALA A 260 13.30 -13.03 4.60
N SER A 261 13.01 -11.78 4.21
CA SER A 261 11.65 -11.24 4.07
C SER A 261 11.54 -10.30 2.86
N SER A 262 10.31 -10.04 2.40
CA SER A 262 10.02 -9.05 1.37
C SER A 262 8.55 -8.60 1.45
N LEU A 263 8.31 -7.29 1.31
CA LEU A 263 6.94 -6.74 1.26
C LEU A 263 6.19 -7.09 -0.03
N VAL A 264 6.92 -7.29 -1.13
CA VAL A 264 6.34 -7.51 -2.48
C VAL A 264 6.28 -8.99 -2.89
N ALA A 265 6.80 -9.89 -2.05
CA ALA A 265 6.89 -11.32 -2.36
C ALA A 265 6.83 -12.17 -1.10
N LYS A 266 6.08 -13.28 -1.14
CA LYS A 266 6.03 -14.29 -0.08
C LYS A 266 7.00 -15.43 -0.40
N LYS A 267 7.61 -16.03 0.63
CA LYS A 267 8.35 -17.30 0.56
C LYS A 267 7.41 -18.44 0.97
N GLU A 268 7.36 -19.50 0.16
CA GLU A 268 6.52 -20.67 0.38
C GLU A 268 7.37 -21.91 0.12
N GLY A 269 7.73 -22.62 1.20
CA GLY A 269 8.81 -23.59 1.17
C GLY A 269 10.09 -22.98 0.58
N GLU A 270 10.59 -23.59 -0.48
CA GLU A 270 11.80 -23.18 -1.20
C GLU A 270 11.59 -22.06 -2.22
N LYS A 271 10.36 -21.57 -2.44
CA LYS A 271 10.03 -20.71 -3.60
C LYS A 271 9.50 -19.34 -3.18
N TRP A 272 10.16 -18.28 -3.65
CA TRP A 272 9.68 -16.91 -3.60
C TRP A 272 8.73 -16.62 -4.77
N ARG A 273 7.62 -15.92 -4.49
CA ARG A 273 6.63 -15.51 -5.49
C ARG A 273 6.16 -14.10 -5.21
N ARG A 274 5.95 -13.29 -6.25
CA ARG A 274 5.40 -11.92 -6.08
C ARG A 274 3.97 -12.04 -5.55
N ASN A 275 3.53 -11.11 -4.71
CA ASN A 275 2.16 -11.17 -4.16
C ASN A 275 1.11 -11.16 -5.29
N THR A 276 1.42 -10.49 -6.41
CA THR A 276 0.64 -10.48 -7.66
C THR A 276 1.00 -11.64 -8.60
N CYS A 277 1.28 -12.84 -8.10
CA CYS A 277 1.59 -13.99 -8.95
C CYS A 277 0.31 -14.49 -9.65
N THR A 278 0.36 -14.68 -10.98
CA THR A 278 -0.77 -15.20 -11.77
C THR A 278 -1.15 -16.65 -11.45
N VAL A 279 -0.41 -17.33 -10.55
CA VAL A 279 -0.46 -18.76 -10.22
C VAL A 279 -0.17 -19.69 -11.41
N LEU A 280 -1.00 -19.66 -12.46
CA LEU A 280 -0.79 -20.33 -13.74
C LEU A 280 -0.22 -19.37 -14.79
N SER A 281 0.43 -19.91 -15.83
CA SER A 281 0.85 -19.19 -17.05
C SER A 281 1.35 -20.18 -18.11
N PHE A 282 1.23 -19.86 -19.40
CA PHE A 282 1.91 -20.60 -20.48
C PHE A 282 3.43 -20.77 -20.24
N ASN A 283 4.02 -19.81 -19.52
CA ASN A 283 5.44 -19.80 -19.17
C ASN A 283 5.68 -20.41 -17.78
N ALA A 284 6.67 -21.30 -17.66
CA ALA A 284 7.09 -21.93 -16.40
C ALA A 284 7.40 -20.94 -15.24
N THR A 285 7.67 -19.67 -15.54
CA THR A 285 7.59 -18.58 -14.55
C THR A 285 6.88 -17.39 -15.18
N CYS A 286 5.77 -16.93 -14.57
CA CYS A 286 4.99 -15.80 -15.06
C CYS A 286 5.75 -14.47 -14.93
N ALA A 287 5.38 -13.47 -15.75
CA ALA A 287 6.05 -12.16 -15.81
C ALA A 287 6.23 -11.52 -14.42
N GLN A 288 5.21 -11.60 -13.57
CA GLN A 288 5.24 -11.03 -12.22
C GLN A 288 6.27 -11.71 -11.29
N CYS A 289 6.55 -13.02 -11.45
CA CYS A 289 7.65 -13.68 -10.74
C CYS A 289 9.00 -13.56 -11.47
N ARG A 290 9.01 -13.25 -12.77
CA ARG A 290 10.26 -13.03 -13.51
C ARG A 290 11.04 -11.84 -12.98
N THR A 291 10.36 -10.73 -12.66
CA THR A 291 10.95 -9.46 -12.19
C THR A 291 11.69 -9.58 -10.85
N LEU A 292 11.26 -10.49 -9.96
CA LEU A 292 11.86 -10.67 -8.64
C LEU A 292 13.37 -10.91 -8.67
N ASN A 293 13.91 -11.56 -9.72
CA ASN A 293 15.35 -11.80 -9.83
C ASN A 293 16.14 -10.47 -9.84
N LYS A 294 15.73 -9.50 -10.66
CA LYS A 294 16.40 -8.18 -10.72
C LYS A 294 16.31 -7.45 -9.37
N LEU A 295 15.12 -7.45 -8.75
CA LEU A 295 14.86 -6.78 -7.47
C LEU A 295 15.67 -7.40 -6.32
N PHE A 296 15.77 -8.73 -6.27
CA PHE A 296 16.53 -9.43 -5.24
C PHE A 296 18.05 -9.28 -5.42
N LEU A 297 18.57 -9.40 -6.64
CA LEU A 297 19.99 -9.15 -6.95
C LEU A 297 20.40 -7.70 -6.65
N GLN A 298 19.52 -6.73 -6.93
CA GLN A 298 19.74 -5.32 -6.57
C GLN A 298 19.81 -5.15 -5.04
N ARG A 299 18.90 -5.76 -4.28
CA ARG A 299 18.92 -5.72 -2.80
C ARG A 299 20.16 -6.39 -2.20
N THR A 300 20.61 -7.53 -2.72
CA THR A 300 21.83 -8.18 -2.22
C THR A 300 23.06 -7.31 -2.49
N LYS A 301 23.18 -6.72 -3.69
CA LYS A 301 24.25 -5.78 -4.01
C LYS A 301 24.22 -4.54 -3.12
N GLN A 302 23.06 -3.90 -2.93
CA GLN A 302 22.90 -2.75 -2.04
C GLN A 302 23.32 -3.05 -0.60
N ARG A 303 22.96 -4.24 -0.07
CA ARG A 303 23.35 -4.67 1.29
C ARG A 303 24.86 -4.89 1.41
N GLU A 304 25.52 -5.36 0.35
CA GLU A 304 26.97 -5.55 0.31
C GLU A 304 27.73 -4.22 0.15
N ASP A 305 27.28 -3.34 -0.72
CA ASP A 305 27.88 -2.00 -0.90
C ASP A 305 27.66 -1.12 0.34
N CYS A 306 26.55 -1.26 1.04
CA CYS A 306 26.32 -0.67 2.36
C CYS A 306 27.35 -1.18 3.40
N ARG A 307 27.53 -2.51 3.51
CA ARG A 307 28.54 -3.12 4.40
C ARG A 307 29.97 -2.68 4.07
N LYS A 308 30.31 -2.47 2.79
CA LYS A 308 31.60 -1.86 2.38
C LYS A 308 31.73 -0.44 2.93
N LYS A 309 30.70 0.41 2.76
CA LYS A 309 30.70 1.80 3.27
C LYS A 309 30.82 1.86 4.80
N GLN A 310 30.06 1.04 5.54
CA GLN A 310 30.20 0.92 7.01
C GLN A 310 31.64 0.55 7.41
N ARG A 311 32.25 -0.46 6.77
CA ARG A 311 33.63 -0.87 7.05
C ARG A 311 34.67 0.23 6.77
N VAL A 312 34.49 1.03 5.72
CA VAL A 312 35.38 2.18 5.42
C VAL A 312 35.21 3.28 6.46
N CYS A 313 33.98 3.60 6.85
CA CYS A 313 33.70 4.60 7.90
C CYS A 313 34.28 4.19 9.27
N LEU A 314 34.09 2.93 9.69
CA LEU A 314 34.67 2.42 10.94
C LEU A 314 36.21 2.44 10.93
N LYS A 315 36.85 2.21 9.76
CA LYS A 315 38.30 2.37 9.63
C LYS A 315 38.73 3.85 9.75
N SER A 316 38.04 4.77 9.07
CA SER A 316 38.41 6.20 9.12
C SER A 316 38.15 6.85 10.48
N LEU A 317 37.19 6.34 11.27
CA LEU A 317 36.98 6.73 12.66
C LEU A 317 38.15 6.29 13.55
N ARG A 318 38.62 5.04 13.43
CA ARG A 318 39.78 4.53 14.22
C ARG A 318 41.08 5.28 13.92
N ILE A 319 41.26 5.79 12.70
CA ILE A 319 42.43 6.60 12.31
C ILE A 319 42.37 8.03 12.88
N LYS A 320 41.19 8.49 13.34
CA LYS A 320 40.97 9.85 13.87
C LYS A 320 40.96 9.96 15.40
N VAL A 321 41.33 8.90 16.11
CA VAL A 321 41.54 8.94 17.57
C VAL A 321 43.05 8.87 17.83
N PRO A 322 43.73 10.00 18.17
CA PRO A 322 45.08 9.94 18.70
C PRO A 322 45.07 9.21 20.05
N LEU A 323 46.11 8.42 20.31
CA LEU A 323 46.37 7.88 21.64
C LEU A 323 46.89 9.01 22.54
N ILE A 324 45.98 9.74 23.18
CA ILE A 324 46.32 10.67 24.26
C ILE A 324 46.45 9.87 25.55
N PHE A 325 47.60 9.21 25.70
CA PHE A 325 48.05 8.55 26.93
C PHE A 325 49.58 8.65 27.04
N ALA A 326 50.03 9.82 27.48
CA ALA A 326 51.34 10.12 28.06
C ALA A 326 51.17 11.39 28.91
#